data_AF-A0A369IGM0-F1
#
_entry.id   AF-A0A369IGM0-F1
#
_cell.length_a   1.000
_cell.length_b   1.000
_cell.length_c   1.000
_cell.angle_alpha   90.00
_cell.angle_beta   90.00
_cell.angle_gamma   90.00
#
_symmetry.space_group_name_H-M   'P 1'
#
loop_
_entity.id
_entity.type
_entity.pdbx_description
1 polymer ?
#
loop_
_entity_poly.entity_id
_entity_poly.type
_entity_poly.pdbx_seq_one_letter_code
_entity_poly.pdbx_strand_id
1 'polypeptide(L)' 'MKAYESLQDEIQYTLESIGRINAALVRHEAQEIPDTLAIVQYQELKTNLTKQLLALLAEMDVNVALAA' A
#
# COMPACT_ATOMS: atom_id res chain seq x y z
N MET A 1 16.51 -10.69 13.11
CA MET A 1 16.00 -9.35 12.77
C MET A 1 15.18 -8.85 13.94
N LYS A 2 15.33 -7.58 14.34
CA LYS A 2 14.44 -6.99 15.34
C LYS A 2 13.06 -6.83 14.72
N ALA A 3 11.98 -7.07 15.48
CA ALA A 3 10.60 -6.98 14.97
C ALA A 3 10.31 -5.64 14.26
N TYR A 4 10.91 -4.54 14.73
CA TYR A 4 10.84 -3.22 14.10
C TYR A 4 11.42 -3.13 12.70
N GLU A 5 12.54 -3.81 12.43
CA GLU A 5 13.17 -3.79 11.09
C GLU A 5 12.24 -4.50 10.09
N SER A 6 11.63 -5.62 10.50
CA SER A 6 10.63 -6.33 9.71
C SER A 6 9.41 -5.45 9.41
N LEU A 7 8.92 -4.70 10.41
CA LEU A 7 7.74 -3.87 10.25
C LEU A 7 8.00 -2.66 9.33
N GLN A 8 9.19 -2.04 9.42
CA GLN A 8 9.60 -0.96 8.53
C GLN A 8 9.74 -1.45 7.08
N ASP A 9 10.32 -2.63 6.88
CA ASP A 9 10.45 -3.24 5.56
C ASP A 9 9.06 -3.54 4.94
N GLU A 10 8.12 -4.04 5.75
CA GLU A 10 6.74 -4.27 5.32
C GLU A 10 6.01 -2.98 4.96
N ILE A 11 6.13 -1.93 5.78
CA ILE A 11 5.56 -0.60 5.50
C ILE A 11 6.11 -0.05 4.18
N GLN A 12 7.44 -0.11 3.99
CA GLN A 12 8.11 0.36 2.79
C GLN A 12 7.62 -0.41 1.55
N TYR A 13 7.56 -1.74 1.64
CA TYR A 13 7.03 -2.59 0.57
C TYR A 13 5.57 -2.25 0.22
N THR A 14 4.72 -2.02 1.22
CA THR A 14 3.31 -1.66 1.01
C THR A 14 3.20 -0.30 0.31
N LEU A 15 4.00 0.70 0.73
CA LEU A 15 4.04 2.03 0.10
C LEU A 15 4.47 1.95 -1.37
N GLU A 16 5.53 1.21 -1.68
CA GLU A 16 5.99 1.00 -3.06
C GLU A 16 4.93 0.31 -3.91
N SER A 17 4.23 -0.68 -3.35
CA SER A 17 3.13 -1.37 -4.01
C SER A 17 1.99 -0.41 -4.34
N ILE A 18 1.59 0.45 -3.41
CA ILE A 18 0.59 1.50 -3.65
C ILE A 18 1.06 2.44 -4.77
N GLY A 19 2.34 2.83 -4.77
CA GLY A 19 2.93 3.65 -5.84
C GLY A 19 2.80 3.00 -7.22
N ARG A 20 3.13 1.71 -7.34
CA ARG A 20 2.99 0.94 -8.59
C ARG A 20 1.53 0.85 -9.07
N ILE A 21 0.60 0.61 -8.14
CA ILE A 21 -0.83 0.52 -8.45
C ILE A 21 -1.39 1.88 -8.91
N ASN A 22 -1.03 2.97 -8.25
CA ASN A 22 -1.42 4.32 -8.69
C ASN A 22 -0.89 4.62 -10.09
N ALA A 23 0.36 4.26 -10.39
CA ALA A 23 0.91 4.43 -11.73
C ALA A 23 0.18 3.58 -12.78
N ALA A 24 -0.25 2.36 -12.42
CA ALA A 24 -1.07 1.52 -13.30
C ALA A 24 -2.45 2.14 -13.56
N LEU A 25 -3.13 2.63 -12.52
CA LEU A 25 -4.41 3.33 -12.65
C LEU A 25 -4.33 4.50 -13.64
N VAL A 26 -3.36 5.39 -13.44
CA VAL A 26 -3.15 6.54 -14.33
C VAL A 26 -2.92 6.10 -15.78
N ARG A 27 -2.18 5.01 -16.00
CA ARG A 27 -1.96 4.47 -17.35
C ARG A 27 -3.25 3.95 -17.98
N HIS A 28 -4.06 3.18 -17.25
CA HIS A 28 -5.30 2.62 -17.77
C HIS A 28 -6.39 3.68 -17.97
N GLU A 29 -6.43 4.71 -17.12
CA GLU A 29 -7.34 5.86 -17.25
C GLU A 29 -7.00 6.75 -18.45
N ALA A 30 -5.71 6.86 -18.80
CA ALA A 30 -5.23 7.71 -19.90
C ALA A 30 -5.30 7.06 -21.29
N GLN A 31 -5.74 5.80 -21.39
CA GLN A 31 -5.91 5.12 -22.68
C GLN A 31 -7.04 5.76 -23.50
N GLU A 32 -6.93 5.73 -24.84
CA GLU A 32 -7.99 6.22 -25.75
C GLU A 32 -9.32 5.50 -25.49
N ILE A 33 -9.24 4.21 -25.13
CA ILE A 33 -10.35 3.43 -24.59
C ILE A 33 -9.90 2.91 -23.21
N PRO A 34 -10.38 3.51 -22.11
CA PRO A 34 -9.99 3.10 -20.78
C PRO A 34 -10.38 1.65 -20.47
N ASP A 35 -9.44 0.88 -19.92
CA ASP A 35 -9.70 -0.46 -19.40
C ASP A 35 -10.42 -0.36 -18.04
N THR A 36 -11.74 -0.24 -18.10
CA THR A 36 -12.59 -0.04 -16.92
C THR A 36 -12.53 -1.21 -15.94
N LEU A 37 -12.35 -2.44 -16.43
CA LEU A 37 -12.19 -3.62 -15.59
C LEU A 37 -10.88 -3.55 -14.80
N ALA A 38 -9.77 -3.26 -15.48
CA ALA A 38 -8.48 -3.10 -14.83
C ALA A 38 -8.53 -1.95 -13.80
N ILE A 39 -9.16 -0.83 -14.14
CA ILE A 39 -9.30 0.31 -13.22
C ILE A 39 -10.01 -0.10 -11.93
N VAL A 40 -11.16 -0.78 -12.01
CA VAL A 40 -11.88 -1.25 -10.82
C VAL A 40 -11.01 -2.20 -9.99
N GLN A 41 -10.37 -3.17 -10.63
CA GLN A 41 -9.50 -4.13 -9.94
C GLN A 41 -8.32 -3.44 -9.23
N TYR A 42 -7.68 -2.46 -9.89
CA TYR A 42 -6.59 -1.71 -9.28
C TYR A 42 -7.07 -0.77 -8.16
N GLN A 43 -8.28 -0.22 -8.24
CA GLN A 43 -8.88 0.57 -7.14
C GLN A 43 -9.16 -0.30 -5.91
N GLU A 44 -9.65 -1.52 -6.10
CA GLU A 44 -9.83 -2.50 -5.01
C GLU A 44 -8.48 -2.88 -4.37
N LEU A 45 -7.47 -3.19 -5.19
CA LEU A 45 -6.12 -3.50 -4.71
C LEU A 45 -5.51 -2.33 -3.92
N LYS A 46 -5.64 -1.10 -4.43
CA LYS A 46 -5.20 0.11 -3.73
C LYS A 46 -5.88 0.25 -2.37
N THR A 47 -7.19 0.01 -2.31
CA THR A 47 -7.96 0.07 -1.07
C THR A 47 -7.46 -0.95 -0.04
N ASN A 48 -7.20 -2.18 -0.48
CA ASN A 48 -6.69 -3.24 0.40
C ASN A 48 -5.27 -2.93 0.91
N LEU A 49 -4.37 -2.47 0.04
CA LEU A 49 -3.03 -2.06 0.43
C LEU A 49 -3.05 -0.86 1.39
N THR A 50 -3.98 0.07 1.21
CA THR A 50 -4.14 1.22 2.11
C THR A 50 -4.59 0.79 3.50
N LYS A 51 -5.53 -0.17 3.59
CA LYS A 51 -5.93 -0.78 4.87
C LYS A 51 -4.77 -1.50 5.54
N GLN A 52 -3.98 -2.26 4.77
CA GLN A 52 -2.79 -2.94 5.28
C GLN A 52 -1.76 -1.93 5.82
N LEU A 53 -1.48 -0.86 5.09
CA LEU A 53 -0.57 0.19 5.53
C LEU A 53 -1.00 0.82 6.84
N LEU A 54 -2.29 1.14 6.98
CA LEU A 54 -2.84 1.71 8.22
C LEU A 54 -2.68 0.74 9.41
N ALA A 55 -2.87 -0.56 9.20
CA ALA A 55 -2.67 -1.57 10.23
C ALA A 55 -1.19 -1.65 10.65
N LEU A 56 -0.27 -1.68 9.69
CA LEU A 56 1.17 -1.71 9.96
C LEU A 56 1.65 -0.45 10.70
N LEU A 57 1.15 0.73 10.33
CA LEU A 57 1.48 1.98 11.01
C LEU A 57 0.96 2.00 12.45
N ALA A 58 -0.24 1.49 12.69
CA ALA A 58 -0.80 1.37 14.04
C ALA A 58 0.03 0.40 14.90
N GLU A 59 0.48 -0.73 14.33
CA GLU A 59 1.38 -1.67 15.01
C GLU A 59 2.74 -1.05 15.33
N MET A 60 3.28 -0.23 14.41
CA MET A 60 4.54 0.49 14.63
C MET A 60 4.43 1.44 15.82
N ASP A 61 3.34 2.21 15.90
CA ASP A 61 3.10 3.17 16.97
C ASP A 61 2.98 2.49 18.35
N VAL A 62 2.25 1.36 18.41
CA VAL A 62 2.14 0.53 19.62
C VAL A 62 3.51 0.00 20.05
N ASN A 63 4.30 -0.52 19.11
CA ASN A 63 5.62 -1.01 19.42
C ASN A 63 6.49 0.11 20.00
N VAL A 64 6.53 1.29 19.36
CA VAL A 64 7.32 2.46 19.81
C VAL A 64 6.93 2.85 21.24
N ALA A 65 5.64 2.89 21.54
CA ALA A 65 5.14 3.21 22.89
C ALA A 65 5.57 2.18 23.96
N LEU A 66 5.71 0.90 23.60
CA LEU A 66 6.17 -0.15 24.53
C LEU A 66 7.69 -0.14 24.75
N ALA A 67 8.46 0.47 23.84
CA ALA A 67 9.92 0.54 23.93
C ALA A 67 10.44 1.83 24.61
N ALA A 68 9.56 2.79 24.89
CA ALA A 68 9.84 4.06 25.57
C ALA A 68 9.63 3.96 27.09
#